data_AF-A0A925TQZ0-F1
#
_entry.id   AF-A0A925TQZ0-F1
#
_cell.length_a   1.000
_cell.length_b   1.000
_cell.length_c   1.000
_cell.angle_alpha   90.00
_cell.angle_beta   90.00
_cell.angle_gamma   90.00
#
_symmetry.space_group_name_H-M   'P 1'
#
loop_
_entity.id
_entity.type
_entity.pdbx_description
1 polymer ?
#
loop_
_entity_poly.entity_id
_entity_poly.type
_entity_poly.pdbx_seq_one_letter_code
_entity_poly.pdbx_strand_id
1 'polypeptide(L)'
;MRLNINITHPKIFRFSGGQTEVEGAMQRPIEMLRAVTGIIENGVLIELDSPEVIAEVNGNRLLLLPEAEDGVRNLIKGHSIWAEVMLVDDRAKEENGIWRSDLMVLIGRAMIVMIRR
;
A
#
# COMPACT_ATOMS: atom_id res chain seq x y z
N MET A 1 -7.93 7.91 9.47
CA MET A 1 -6.92 7.27 10.35
C MET A 1 -5.56 7.45 9.69
N ARG A 2 -4.54 7.96 10.40
CA ARG A 2 -3.23 8.23 9.79
C ARG A 2 -2.23 7.11 10.07
N LEU A 3 -1.43 6.80 9.07
CA LEU A 3 -0.44 5.73 9.07
C LEU A 3 0.93 6.32 8.78
N ASN A 4 1.92 5.79 9.49
CA ASN A 4 3.33 5.93 9.20
C ASN A 4 3.83 4.60 8.63
N ILE A 5 4.57 4.66 7.54
CA ILE A 5 4.91 3.50 6.73
C ILE A 5 6.42 3.53 6.54
N ASN A 6 7.12 2.68 7.28
CA ASN A 6 8.56 2.56 7.18
C ASN A 6 8.92 1.37 6.28
N ILE A 7 9.37 1.67 5.07
CA ILE A 7 9.72 0.68 4.06
C ILE A 7 11.12 0.15 4.33
N THR A 8 11.17 -1.08 4.84
CA THR A 8 12.40 -1.70 5.35
C THR A 8 13.22 -2.42 4.28
N HIS A 9 12.57 -2.88 3.21
CA HIS A 9 13.20 -3.62 2.13
C HIS A 9 12.64 -3.15 0.78
N PRO A 10 13.08 -1.97 0.29
CA PRO A 10 12.67 -1.50 -1.03
C PRO A 10 13.26 -2.41 -2.10
N LYS A 11 12.41 -2.99 -2.95
CA LYS A 11 12.85 -3.74 -4.14
C LYS A 11 13.17 -2.79 -5.29
N ILE A 12 12.45 -1.69 -5.33
CA ILE A 12 12.49 -0.65 -6.36
C ILE A 12 12.49 0.65 -5.54
N PHE A 13 13.35 1.62 -5.86
CA PHE A 13 13.34 3.05 -5.46
C PHE A 13 13.60 3.54 -3.99
N ARG A 14 13.80 4.89 -3.91
CA ARG A 14 13.74 5.78 -2.72
C ARG A 14 12.77 6.93 -3.02
N PHE A 15 11.89 7.32 -2.09
CA PHE A 15 10.87 8.36 -2.34
C PHE A 15 11.49 9.66 -2.83
N SER A 16 10.70 10.56 -3.42
CA SER A 16 11.17 11.84 -3.96
C SER A 16 12.01 12.65 -2.96
N GLY A 17 11.72 12.55 -1.66
CA GLY A 17 12.50 13.14 -0.57
C GLY A 17 13.72 12.34 -0.09
N GLY A 18 14.07 11.23 -0.73
CA GLY A 18 15.16 10.32 -0.36
C GLY A 18 14.89 9.46 0.88
N GLN A 19 13.71 9.58 1.48
CA GLN A 19 13.31 8.90 2.71
C GLN A 19 12.76 7.51 2.39
N THR A 20 12.72 6.62 3.38
CA THR A 20 12.03 5.31 3.32
C THR A 20 10.72 5.32 4.09
N GLU A 21 10.40 6.46 4.67
CA GLU A 21 9.23 6.68 5.50
C GLU A 21 8.24 7.57 4.75
N VAL A 22 6.99 7.14 4.69
CA VAL A 22 5.89 7.94 4.15
C VAL A 22 4.70 7.93 5.09
N GLU A 23 3.95 9.01 5.06
CA GLU A 23 2.70 9.13 5.79
C GLU A 23 1.52 9.16 4.82
N GLY A 24 0.40 8.62 5.29
CA GLY A 24 -0.83 8.63 4.53
C GLY A 24 -2.07 8.46 5.40
N ALA A 25 -3.22 8.73 4.78
CA ALA A 25 -4.53 8.50 5.34
C ALA A 25 -5.09 7.16 4.84
N MET A 26 -5.51 6.29 5.78
CA MET A 26 -6.27 5.10 5.45
C MET A 26 -7.62 5.47 4.84
N GLN A 27 -7.90 4.90 3.67
CA GLN A 27 -9.15 5.09 2.93
C GLN A 27 -10.16 3.99 3.28
N ARG A 28 -9.91 2.76 2.79
CA ARG A 28 -10.78 1.61 3.01
C ARG A 28 -10.04 0.28 2.80
N PRO A 29 -10.55 -0.82 3.39
CA PRO A 29 -10.22 -2.16 2.94
C PRO A 29 -10.62 -2.37 1.48
N ILE A 30 -9.82 -3.15 0.75
CA ILE A 30 -10.06 -3.49 -0.66
C ILE A 30 -9.68 -4.94 -0.95
N GLU A 31 -10.22 -5.48 -2.03
CA GLU A 31 -9.79 -6.75 -2.60
C GLU A 31 -8.89 -6.50 -3.81
N MET A 32 -7.81 -7.27 -3.90
CA MET A 32 -6.88 -7.24 -5.03
C MET A 32 -6.76 -8.62 -5.67
N LEU A 33 -6.94 -8.69 -6.97
CA LEU A 33 -6.60 -9.85 -7.78
C LEU A 33 -5.10 -9.82 -8.13
N ARG A 34 -4.35 -10.80 -7.64
CA ARG A 34 -2.96 -11.01 -8.03
C ARG A 34 -2.92 -11.63 -9.43
N ALA A 35 -2.59 -10.83 -10.44
CA ALA A 35 -2.67 -11.22 -11.85
C ALA A 35 -1.85 -12.48 -12.19
N VAL A 36 -0.73 -12.70 -11.50
CA VAL A 36 0.16 -13.85 -11.72
C VAL A 36 -0.45 -15.16 -11.22
N THR A 37 -1.14 -15.13 -10.08
CA THR A 37 -1.64 -16.35 -9.40
C THR A 37 -3.14 -16.54 -9.52
N GLY A 38 -3.88 -15.49 -9.89
CA GLY A 38 -5.35 -15.46 -9.89
C GLY A 38 -5.96 -15.43 -8.48
N ILE A 39 -5.16 -15.27 -7.42
CA ILE A 39 -5.63 -15.26 -6.03
C ILE A 39 -6.15 -13.87 -5.68
N ILE A 40 -7.25 -13.82 -4.92
CA ILE A 40 -7.77 -12.59 -4.32
C ILE A 40 -7.13 -12.41 -2.94
N GLU A 41 -6.58 -11.23 -2.69
CA GLU A 41 -5.99 -10.84 -1.43
C GLU A 41 -6.70 -9.62 -0.84
N ASN A 42 -6.76 -9.58 0.48
CA ASN A 42 -7.33 -8.45 1.21
C ASN A 42 -6.23 -7.45 1.55
N GLY A 43 -6.47 -6.19 1.24
CA GLY A 43 -5.55 -5.10 1.51
C GLY A 43 -6.22 -3.87 2.06
N VAL A 44 -5.42 -2.84 2.27
CA VAL A 44 -5.88 -1.52 2.69
C VAL A 44 -5.33 -0.48 1.74
N LEU A 45 -6.23 0.29 1.14
CA LEU A 45 -5.85 1.42 0.32
C LEU A 45 -5.58 2.63 1.21
N ILE A 46 -4.49 3.31 0.92
CA ILE A 46 -4.06 4.50 1.65
C ILE A 46 -3.76 5.61 0.64
N GLU A 47 -4.09 6.84 1.01
CA GLU A 47 -3.76 8.03 0.24
C GLU A 47 -2.55 8.71 0.87
N LEU A 48 -1.53 8.97 0.06
CA LEU A 48 -0.32 9.66 0.48
C LEU A 48 -0.59 11.16 0.62
N ASP A 49 0.13 11.80 1.53
CA ASP A 49 0.09 13.27 1.66
C ASP A 49 0.66 13.99 0.42
N SER A 50 1.49 13.30 -0.36
CA SER A 50 2.10 13.83 -1.58
C SER A 50 2.19 12.72 -2.64
N PRO A 51 1.94 13.03 -3.93
CA PRO A 51 2.13 12.08 -5.02
C PRO A 51 3.59 11.63 -5.15
N GLU A 52 3.80 10.40 -5.56
CA GLU A 52 5.12 9.80 -5.75
C GLU A 52 5.27 9.24 -7.15
N VAL A 53 6.50 9.28 -7.68
CA VAL A 53 6.85 8.72 -8.98
C VAL A 53 7.89 7.62 -8.80
N ILE A 54 7.52 6.39 -9.12
CA ILE A 54 8.29 5.18 -8.85
C ILE A 54 8.30 4.31 -10.10
N ALA A 55 9.49 4.02 -10.65
CA ALA A 55 9.64 3.22 -11.86
C ALA A 55 8.69 3.67 -12.99
N GLU A 56 8.67 4.98 -13.25
CA GLU A 56 7.82 5.64 -14.27
C GLU A 56 6.31 5.61 -13.99
N VAL A 57 5.87 5.03 -12.86
CA VAL A 57 4.49 5.07 -12.39
C VAL A 57 4.30 6.26 -11.47
N ASN A 58 3.32 7.11 -11.77
CA ASN A 58 2.88 8.19 -10.91
C ASN A 58 1.64 7.74 -10.13
N GLY A 59 1.67 7.95 -8.82
CA GLY A 59 0.57 7.55 -7.95
C GLY A 59 0.53 8.35 -6.66
N ASN A 60 -0.67 8.65 -6.18
CA ASN A 60 -0.89 9.23 -4.85
C ASN A 60 -1.46 8.23 -3.84
N ARG A 61 -1.54 6.94 -4.19
CA ARG A 61 -2.12 5.90 -3.35
C ARG A 61 -1.18 4.71 -3.24
N LEU A 62 -1.12 4.13 -2.05
CA LEU A 62 -0.49 2.83 -1.86
C LEU A 62 -1.56 1.80 -1.52
N LEU A 63 -1.30 0.56 -1.95
CA LEU A 63 -1.98 -0.61 -1.46
C LEU A 63 -1.06 -1.33 -0.47
N LEU A 64 -1.57 -1.54 0.75
CA LEU A 64 -0.92 -2.33 1.77
C LEU A 64 -1.55 -3.73 1.78
N LEU A 65 -0.77 -4.77 1.50
CA LEU A 65 -1.19 -6.17 1.58
C LEU A 65 -0.57 -6.78 2.86
N PRO A 66 -1.36 -6.94 3.94
CA PRO A 66 -0.84 -7.49 5.18
C PRO A 66 -0.34 -8.92 4.99
N GLU A 67 0.75 -9.27 5.65
CA GLU A 67 1.31 -10.64 5.57
C GLU A 67 0.51 -11.66 6.39
N ALA A 68 -0.18 -11.17 7.42
CA ALA A 68 -1.06 -11.99 8.26
C ALA A 68 -2.50 -11.90 7.76
N GLU A 69 -3.23 -13.01 7.83
CA GLU A 69 -4.64 -13.11 7.43
C GLU A 69 -5.54 -12.10 8.17
N ASP A 70 -5.33 -11.92 9.47
CA ASP A 70 -6.02 -10.92 10.29
C ASP A 70 -5.40 -9.51 10.21
N GLY A 71 -4.44 -9.28 9.32
CA GLY A 71 -3.67 -8.04 9.26
C GLY A 71 -4.52 -6.79 9.01
N VAL A 72 -5.51 -6.86 8.12
CA VAL A 72 -6.47 -5.75 7.89
C VAL A 72 -7.23 -5.42 9.18
N ARG A 73 -7.74 -6.45 9.87
CA ARG A 73 -8.47 -6.30 11.13
C ARG A 73 -7.57 -5.69 12.21
N ASN A 74 -6.33 -6.13 12.30
CA ASN A 74 -5.35 -5.63 13.27
C ASN A 74 -4.99 -4.17 13.01
N LEU A 75 -4.81 -3.79 11.74
CA LEU A 75 -4.54 -2.40 11.36
C LEU A 75 -5.71 -1.47 11.72
N ILE A 76 -6.95 -1.88 11.44
CA ILE A 76 -8.17 -1.13 11.82
C ILE A 76 -8.27 -0.95 13.34
N LYS A 77 -7.87 -1.97 14.12
CA LYS A 77 -7.80 -1.90 15.59
C LYS A 77 -6.66 -1.03 16.11
N GLY A 78 -5.81 -0.51 15.23
CA GLY A 78 -4.70 0.37 15.59
C GLY A 78 -3.40 -0.36 15.95
N HIS A 79 -3.27 -1.64 15.60
CA HIS A 79 -2.04 -2.41 15.78
C HIS A 79 -1.09 -2.22 14.60
N SER A 80 0.20 -2.33 14.88
CA SER A 80 1.22 -2.38 13.84
C SER A 80 1.18 -3.70 13.09
N ILE A 81 1.44 -3.66 11.78
CA ILE A 81 1.47 -4.84 10.92
C ILE A 81 2.65 -4.79 9.95
N TRP A 82 3.08 -5.95 9.47
CA TRP A 82 3.92 -6.07 8.28
C TRP A 82 3.05 -6.21 7.04
N ALA A 83 3.44 -5.53 5.96
CA ALA A 83 2.74 -5.57 4.69
C ALA A 83 3.68 -5.47 3.48
N GLU A 84 3.30 -6.11 2.37
CA GLU A 84 3.78 -5.69 1.05
C GLU A 84 3.16 -4.32 0.72
N VAL A 85 3.97 -3.46 0.12
CA VAL A 85 3.56 -2.10 -0.24
C VAL A 85 3.63 -1.97 -1.75
N MET A 86 2.54 -1.54 -2.36
CA MET A 86 2.46 -1.33 -3.81
C MET A 86 2.02 0.10 -4.10
N LEU A 87 2.68 0.79 -5.04
CA LEU A 87 2.19 2.05 -5.59
C LEU A 87 1.07 1.75 -6.57
N VAL A 88 -0.06 2.43 -6.42
CA VAL A 88 -1.18 2.37 -7.35
C VAL A 88 -1.00 3.47 -8.40
N ASP A 89 -0.98 3.11 -9.68
CA ASP A 89 -0.95 4.07 -10.78
C ASP A 89 -2.20 4.97 -10.73
N ASP A 90 -2.07 6.28 -10.94
CA ASP A 90 -3.21 7.20 -11.00
C ASP A 90 -4.23 6.85 -12.10
N ARG A 91 -3.77 6.18 -13.15
CA ARG A 91 -4.60 5.67 -14.25
C ARG A 91 -5.32 4.38 -13.88
N ALA A 92 -4.88 3.68 -12.85
CA ALA A 92 -5.48 2.43 -12.42
C ALA A 92 -6.90 2.67 -11.89
N LYS A 93 -7.83 1.87 -12.40
CA LYS A 93 -9.23 1.87 -11.98
C LYS A 93 -9.58 0.51 -11.42
N GLU A 94 -10.43 0.53 -10.39
CA GLU A 94 -11.04 -0.66 -9.84
C GLU A 94 -12.00 -1.27 -10.87
N GLU A 95 -11.90 -2.58 -11.10
CA GLU A 95 -12.75 -3.32 -12.02
C GLU A 95 -13.68 -4.22 -11.21
N ASN A 96 -15.00 -4.01 -11.30
CA ASN A 96 -16.01 -4.78 -10.54
C ASN A 96 -15.78 -4.80 -9.02
N GLY A 97 -15.21 -3.73 -8.44
CA GLY A 97 -14.90 -3.67 -7.01
C GLY A 97 -13.58 -4.34 -6.61
N ILE A 98 -12.78 -4.80 -7.59
CA ILE A 98 -11.51 -5.48 -7.36
C ILE A 98 -10.38 -4.72 -8.05
N TRP A 99 -9.27 -4.54 -7.34
CA TRP A 99 -8.05 -3.97 -7.89
C TRP A 99 -7.18 -5.03 -8.53
N ARG A 100 -6.44 -4.70 -9.60
CA ARG A 100 -5.52 -5.66 -10.22
C ARG A 100 -4.07 -5.30 -9.96
N SER A 101 -3.28 -6.32 -9.60
CA SER A 101 -1.87 -6.13 -9.22
C SER A 101 -0.96 -5.69 -10.37
N ASP A 102 -1.35 -5.91 -11.62
CA ASP A 102 -0.60 -5.53 -12.84
C ASP A 102 -0.69 -4.04 -13.17
N LEU A 103 -1.58 -3.30 -12.49
CA LEU A 103 -1.70 -1.84 -12.58
C LEU A 103 -0.96 -1.13 -11.43
N MET A 104 -0.04 -1.84 -10.79
CA MET A 104 0.64 -1.39 -9.58
C MET A 104 2.11 -1.78 -9.60
N VAL A 105 2.92 -1.05 -8.84
CA VAL A 105 4.36 -1.34 -8.70
C VAL A 105 4.64 -1.78 -7.29
N LEU A 106 5.20 -2.98 -7.13
CA LEU A 106 5.69 -3.44 -5.83
C LEU A 106 6.88 -2.59 -5.40
N ILE A 107 6.69 -1.84 -4.32
CA ILE A 107 7.71 -1.00 -3.70
C ILE A 107 8.65 -1.85 -2.85
N GLY A 108 8.08 -2.71 -2.00
CA GLY A 108 8.84 -3.45 -1.01
C GLY A 108 7.97 -3.96 0.13
N ARG A 109 8.61 -4.15 1.29
CA ARG A 109 7.96 -4.55 2.55
C ARG A 109 8.13 -3.48 3.61
N ALA A 110 7.06 -3.20 4.35
CA ALA A 110 7.06 -2.15 5.34
C ALA A 110 6.45 -2.60 6.66
N MET A 111 6.96 -2.01 7.74
CA MET A 111 6.25 -1.98 9.01
C MET A 111 5.30 -0.79 8.97
N ILE A 112 4.02 -1.05 9.18
CA ILE A 112 2.96 -0.04 9.22
C ILE A 112 2.66 0.27 10.67
N VAL A 113 2.78 1.53 11.06
CA VAL A 113 2.51 2.02 12.40
C VAL A 113 1.41 3.06 12.36
N MET A 114 0.52 2.98 13.33
CA MET A 114 -0.60 3.91 13.47
C MET A 114 -0.15 5.18 14.17
N ILE A 115 -0.45 6.34 13.59
CA ILE A 115 -0.22 7.63 14.24
C ILE A 115 -1.46 7.97 15.05
N ARG A 116 -1.36 7.87 16.38
CA ARG A 116 -2.39 8.40 17.29
C ARG A 116 -2.17 9.92 17.39
N ARG A 117 -3.10 10.70 16.85
CA ARG A 117 -3.23 12.12 17.17
C ARG A 117 -4.33 12.31 18.20
#